data_AF-A0A9W9CL66-F1
#
_entry.id   AF-A0A9W9CL66-F1
#
_cell.length_a   1.000
_cell.length_b   1.000
_cell.length_c   1.000
_cell.angle_alpha   90.00
_cell.angle_beta   90.00
_cell.angle_gamma   90.00
#
_symmetry.space_group_name_H-M   'P 1'
#
loop_
_entity.id
_entity.type
_entity.pdbx_description
1 polymer ?
#
loop_
_entity_poly.entity_id
_entity_poly.type
_entity_poly.pdbx_seq_one_letter_code
_entity_poly.pdbx_strand_id
1 'polypeptide(L)'
;MGDALMRMALSSGTPSSAAVLKSLLALSSLHRSGLHVQSINLKIESLGALRVASKSELGVKELIQHVAAGMLLCSFEVQQSSCTSSQWMCYITGVKGVLSSTRLRPCHQDSDFNALKQWVYYHDVLARFTMRHWDPAAYTFCVMMRSNMTQFMSSECIPSSQSKPSILTILKLLSEVCQTVASRPQATKSGQQSDDYKSYLEVLDWRVRNIPIPSKDDETPAMVAIIELYKLAISVYLYRATENLLDQSVRTQKQIERGFTLFSQLDSCERQFPVLILGCEARTDDQRAIILDLIARTECKMSSRSFNHVSLVLAALWAQDDLADGELNYWDKLTSIISSCEILPSLV
;
A
#
# COMPACT_ATOMS: atom_id res chain seq x y z
N MET A 1 -16.46 -3.69 6.67
CA MET A 1 -16.53 -2.63 5.62
C MET A 1 -17.65 -2.88 4.61
N GLY A 2 -17.86 -4.11 4.11
CA GLY A 2 -18.91 -4.42 3.13
C GLY A 2 -20.31 -3.89 3.50
N ASP A 3 -20.77 -4.15 4.73
CA ASP A 3 -22.09 -3.68 5.20
C ASP A 3 -22.20 -2.16 5.26
N ALA A 4 -21.11 -1.46 5.61
CA ALA A 4 -21.07 0.00 5.62
C ALA A 4 -21.20 0.56 4.20
N LEU A 5 -20.48 -0.02 3.23
CA LEU A 5 -20.56 0.37 1.83
C LEU A 5 -21.96 0.11 1.25
N MET A 6 -22.57 -1.02 1.59
CA MET A 6 -23.95 -1.34 1.20
C MET A 6 -24.95 -0.32 1.78
N ARG A 7 -24.83 0.02 3.07
CA ARG A 7 -25.66 1.08 3.67
C ARG A 7 -25.45 2.41 2.96
N MET A 8 -24.21 2.82 2.69
CA MET A 8 -23.92 4.06 1.96
C MET A 8 -24.57 4.09 0.58
N ALA A 9 -24.48 2.99 -0.18
CA ALA A 9 -25.07 2.84 -1.52
C ALA A 9 -26.60 2.99 -1.53
N LEU A 10 -27.28 2.55 -0.46
CA LEU A 10 -28.75 2.50 -0.38
C LEU A 10 -29.38 3.68 0.36
N SER A 11 -28.59 4.59 0.92
CA SER A 11 -29.05 5.47 2.01
C SER A 11 -29.75 6.78 1.63
N SER A 12 -29.79 7.23 0.37
CA SER A 12 -30.35 8.58 0.10
C SER A 12 -30.70 8.98 -1.34
N GLY A 13 -30.47 8.17 -2.38
CA GLY A 13 -30.76 8.57 -3.77
C GLY A 13 -30.01 9.82 -4.26
N THR A 14 -29.06 10.34 -3.47
CA THR A 14 -28.19 11.47 -3.82
C THR A 14 -27.18 11.06 -4.88
N PRO A 15 -26.61 12.00 -5.65
CA PRO A 15 -25.53 11.71 -6.58
C PRO A 15 -24.34 10.97 -5.93
N SER A 16 -23.97 11.30 -4.68
CA SER A 16 -22.92 10.57 -3.96
C SER A 16 -23.31 9.12 -3.64
N SER A 17 -24.54 8.85 -3.15
CA SER A 17 -24.99 7.47 -2.91
C SER A 17 -25.10 6.66 -4.20
N ALA A 18 -25.54 7.29 -5.29
CA ALA A 18 -25.57 6.68 -6.62
C ALA A 18 -24.16 6.33 -7.10
N ALA A 19 -23.17 7.19 -6.86
CA ALA A 19 -21.76 6.87 -7.15
C ALA A 19 -21.27 5.65 -6.37
N VAL A 20 -21.59 5.54 -5.07
CA VAL A 20 -21.23 4.34 -4.28
C VAL A 20 -21.88 3.09 -4.86
N LEU A 21 -23.17 3.14 -5.18
CA LEU A 21 -23.88 1.99 -5.76
C LEU A 21 -23.26 1.56 -7.09
N LYS A 22 -23.02 2.51 -8.01
CA LYS A 22 -22.48 2.22 -9.35
C LYS A 22 -21.05 1.69 -9.29
N SER A 23 -20.19 2.27 -8.44
CA SER A 23 -18.82 1.76 -8.24
C SER A 23 -18.79 0.38 -7.57
N LEU A 24 -19.67 0.12 -6.61
CA LEU A 24 -19.79 -1.19 -5.98
C LEU A 24 -20.26 -2.26 -6.97
N LEU A 25 -21.25 -1.94 -7.82
CA LEU A 25 -21.71 -2.83 -8.90
C LEU A 25 -20.60 -3.04 -9.94
N ALA A 26 -19.85 -1.99 -10.30
CA ALA A 26 -18.72 -2.10 -11.23
C ALA A 26 -17.67 -3.09 -10.71
N LEU A 27 -17.24 -2.92 -9.44
CA LEU A 27 -16.27 -3.78 -8.78
C LEU A 27 -16.79 -5.22 -8.66
N SER A 28 -18.04 -5.39 -8.24
CA SER A 28 -18.66 -6.72 -8.12
C SER A 28 -18.74 -7.44 -9.48
N SER A 29 -19.07 -6.71 -10.54
CA SER A 29 -19.11 -7.23 -11.90
C SER A 29 -17.71 -7.64 -12.38
N LEU A 30 -16.69 -6.83 -12.06
CA LEU A 30 -15.29 -7.14 -12.34
C LEU A 30 -14.82 -8.40 -11.62
N HIS A 31 -15.14 -8.58 -10.33
CA HIS A 31 -14.82 -9.80 -9.60
C HIS A 31 -15.49 -11.03 -10.18
N ARG A 32 -16.77 -10.92 -10.56
CA ARG A 32 -17.57 -12.06 -11.01
C ARG A 32 -17.22 -12.52 -12.42
N SER A 33 -17.05 -11.58 -13.34
CA SER A 33 -17.02 -11.86 -14.79
C SER A 33 -15.81 -11.24 -15.50
N GLY A 34 -14.89 -10.62 -14.76
CA GLY A 34 -13.75 -9.90 -15.32
C GLY A 34 -14.10 -8.57 -15.97
N LEU A 35 -13.13 -7.99 -16.66
CA LEU A 35 -13.29 -6.70 -17.33
C LEU A 35 -14.17 -6.87 -18.57
N HIS A 36 -15.31 -6.18 -18.61
CA HIS A 36 -16.23 -6.22 -19.74
C HIS A 36 -17.00 -4.89 -19.86
N VAL A 37 -17.73 -4.71 -20.97
CA VAL A 37 -18.42 -3.44 -21.30
C VAL A 37 -19.31 -2.94 -20.16
N GLN A 38 -20.12 -3.82 -19.56
CA GLN A 38 -21.01 -3.43 -18.47
C GLN A 38 -20.27 -2.97 -17.19
N SER A 39 -19.13 -3.57 -16.83
CA SER A 39 -18.37 -3.15 -15.63
C SER A 39 -17.70 -1.79 -15.87
N ILE A 40 -17.23 -1.53 -17.10
CA ILE A 40 -16.73 -0.22 -17.53
C ILE A 40 -17.84 0.84 -17.55
N ASN A 41 -19.02 0.52 -18.08
CA ASN A 41 -20.16 1.46 -18.09
C ASN A 41 -20.56 1.88 -16.67
N LEU A 42 -20.60 0.93 -15.72
CA LEU A 42 -20.87 1.23 -14.31
C LEU A 42 -19.79 2.14 -13.69
N LYS A 43 -18.51 1.93 -14.03
CA LYS A 43 -17.41 2.83 -13.63
C LYS A 43 -17.65 4.25 -14.17
N ILE A 44 -18.02 4.38 -15.45
CA ILE A 44 -18.31 5.68 -16.08
C ILE A 44 -19.52 6.37 -15.44
N GLU A 45 -20.60 5.63 -15.19
CA GLU A 45 -21.79 6.16 -14.51
C GLU A 45 -21.47 6.64 -13.09
N SER A 46 -20.63 5.90 -12.36
CA SER A 46 -20.15 6.32 -11.04
C SER A 46 -19.36 7.64 -11.12
N LEU A 47 -18.46 7.78 -12.09
CA LEU A 47 -17.72 9.03 -12.32
C LEU A 47 -18.65 10.19 -12.68
N GLY A 48 -19.67 9.93 -13.50
CA GLY A 48 -20.71 10.90 -13.82
C GLY A 48 -21.46 11.37 -12.56
N ALA A 49 -21.85 10.44 -11.70
CA ALA A 49 -22.51 10.75 -10.44
C ALA A 49 -21.62 11.55 -9.47
N LEU A 50 -20.32 11.22 -9.36
CA LEU A 50 -19.35 12.02 -8.58
C LEU A 50 -19.20 13.44 -9.12
N ARG A 51 -19.13 13.59 -10.45
CA ARG A 51 -19.07 14.91 -11.10
C ARG A 51 -20.33 15.74 -10.85
N VAL A 52 -21.50 15.11 -10.80
CA VAL A 52 -22.74 15.81 -10.44
C VAL A 52 -22.71 16.22 -8.97
N ALA A 53 -22.29 15.32 -8.07
CA ALA A 53 -22.16 15.60 -6.65
C ALA A 53 -21.23 16.80 -6.38
N SER A 54 -20.09 16.88 -7.08
CA SER A 54 -19.09 17.94 -6.88
C SER A 54 -19.53 19.34 -7.33
N LYS A 55 -20.71 19.49 -7.96
CA LYS A 55 -21.25 20.80 -8.37
C LYS A 55 -21.96 21.54 -7.23
N SER A 56 -22.20 20.87 -6.11
CA SER A 56 -22.92 21.42 -4.96
C SER A 56 -22.09 21.25 -3.69
N GLU A 57 -22.36 22.07 -2.68
CA GLU A 57 -21.77 21.85 -1.36
C GLU A 57 -22.24 20.50 -0.80
N LEU A 58 -21.29 19.65 -0.43
CA LEU A 58 -21.57 18.30 0.07
C LEU A 58 -21.74 18.33 1.58
N GLY A 59 -22.82 17.73 2.07
CA GLY A 59 -22.98 17.40 3.48
C GLY A 59 -22.01 16.31 3.93
N VAL A 60 -21.86 16.14 5.25
CA VAL A 60 -20.94 15.14 5.85
C VAL A 60 -21.21 13.72 5.32
N LYS A 61 -22.49 13.35 5.18
CA LYS A 61 -22.89 12.03 4.66
C LYS A 61 -22.49 11.86 3.21
N GLU A 62 -22.77 12.84 2.36
CA GLU A 62 -22.42 12.84 0.94
C GLU A 62 -20.92 12.84 0.71
N LEU A 63 -20.14 13.48 1.60
CA LEU A 63 -18.68 13.44 1.59
C LEU A 63 -18.14 12.04 1.89
N ILE A 64 -18.65 11.38 2.93
CA ILE A 64 -18.27 10.01 3.27
C ILE A 64 -18.59 9.06 2.10
N GLN A 65 -19.76 9.22 1.48
CA GLN A 65 -20.14 8.48 0.28
C GLN A 65 -19.20 8.79 -0.90
N HIS A 66 -18.80 10.05 -1.09
CA HIS A 66 -17.85 10.45 -2.14
C HIS A 66 -16.48 9.76 -1.97
N VAL A 67 -15.98 9.71 -0.73
CA VAL A 67 -14.75 8.98 -0.37
C VAL A 67 -14.89 7.48 -0.63
N ALA A 68 -16.02 6.89 -0.22
CA ALA A 68 -16.28 5.46 -0.41
C ALA A 68 -16.32 5.08 -1.90
N ALA A 69 -17.02 5.87 -2.72
CA ALA A 69 -17.06 5.67 -4.17
C ALA A 69 -15.67 5.81 -4.80
N GLY A 70 -14.87 6.80 -4.38
CA GLY A 70 -13.49 6.96 -4.83
C GLY A 70 -12.61 5.74 -4.51
N MET A 71 -12.72 5.18 -3.30
CA MET A 71 -11.97 3.97 -2.92
C MET A 71 -12.45 2.70 -3.63
N LEU A 72 -13.75 2.58 -3.93
CA LEU A 72 -14.29 1.50 -4.76
C LEU A 72 -13.77 1.58 -6.19
N LEU A 73 -13.73 2.78 -6.78
CA LEU A 73 -13.13 3.02 -8.11
C LEU A 73 -11.61 2.76 -8.11
N CYS A 74 -10.91 3.15 -7.04
CA CYS A 74 -9.50 2.79 -6.87
C CYS A 74 -9.32 1.27 -6.85
N SER A 75 -10.18 0.56 -6.12
CA SER A 75 -10.16 -0.89 -6.03
C SER A 75 -10.46 -1.56 -7.37
N PHE A 76 -11.41 -1.01 -8.13
CA PHE A 76 -11.70 -1.48 -9.48
C PHE A 76 -10.45 -1.47 -10.37
N GLU A 77 -9.67 -0.39 -10.34
CA GLU A 77 -8.44 -0.29 -11.14
C GLU A 77 -7.34 -1.26 -10.72
N VAL A 78 -7.23 -1.57 -9.42
CA VAL A 78 -6.16 -2.44 -8.91
C VAL A 78 -6.57 -3.91 -8.79
N GLN A 79 -7.86 -4.24 -9.01
CA GLN A 79 -8.40 -5.57 -8.76
C GLN A 79 -7.88 -6.61 -9.75
N GLN A 80 -8.07 -6.35 -11.03
CA GLN A 80 -7.38 -7.09 -12.07
C GLN A 80 -6.18 -6.24 -12.46
N SER A 81 -5.02 -6.86 -12.62
CA SER A 81 -3.86 -6.19 -13.23
C SER A 81 -4.12 -5.98 -14.72
N SER A 82 -5.27 -5.39 -15.08
CA SER A 82 -5.47 -4.76 -16.36
C SER A 82 -4.48 -3.61 -16.39
N CYS A 83 -3.43 -3.81 -17.18
CA CYS A 83 -2.41 -2.83 -17.53
C CYS A 83 -3.01 -1.66 -18.35
N THR A 84 -4.13 -1.09 -17.90
CA THR A 84 -4.91 -0.14 -18.69
C THR A 84 -4.60 1.30 -18.33
N SER A 85 -4.24 1.59 -17.07
CA SER A 85 -3.72 2.92 -16.68
C SER A 85 -3.28 3.02 -15.22
N SER A 86 -2.36 3.94 -14.93
CA SER A 86 -2.04 4.40 -13.57
C SER A 86 -3.15 5.27 -12.92
N GLN A 87 -4.42 5.12 -13.35
CA GLN A 87 -5.57 5.91 -12.88
C GLN A 87 -5.94 5.66 -11.43
N TRP A 88 -5.55 4.53 -10.85
CA TRP A 88 -5.80 4.22 -9.43
C TRP A 88 -5.27 5.32 -8.51
N MET A 89 -4.16 5.97 -8.88
CA MET A 89 -3.60 7.13 -8.16
C MET A 89 -4.52 8.35 -8.21
N CYS A 90 -5.25 8.58 -9.31
CA CYS A 90 -6.21 9.67 -9.45
C CYS A 90 -7.31 9.60 -8.41
N TYR A 91 -7.78 8.38 -8.15
CA TYR A 91 -8.78 8.15 -7.13
C TYR A 91 -8.25 8.43 -5.72
N ILE A 92 -7.04 7.99 -5.40
CA ILE A 92 -6.40 8.30 -4.10
C ILE A 92 -6.22 9.81 -3.95
N THR A 93 -5.62 10.50 -4.92
CA THR A 93 -5.43 11.97 -4.85
C THR A 93 -6.75 12.72 -4.77
N GLY A 94 -7.76 12.31 -5.53
CA GLY A 94 -9.10 12.92 -5.49
C GLY A 94 -9.76 12.76 -4.12
N VAL A 95 -9.73 11.55 -3.57
CA VAL A 95 -10.25 11.25 -2.22
C VAL A 95 -9.53 12.06 -1.15
N LYS A 96 -8.20 12.18 -1.24
CA LYS A 96 -7.42 13.03 -0.33
C LYS A 96 -7.84 14.49 -0.42
N GLY A 97 -8.03 15.01 -1.63
CA GLY A 97 -8.53 16.37 -1.85
C GLY A 97 -9.89 16.62 -1.19
N VAL A 98 -10.81 15.65 -1.30
CA VAL A 98 -12.13 15.71 -0.63
C VAL A 98 -11.99 15.66 0.89
N LEU A 99 -11.13 14.82 1.42
CA LEU A 99 -10.92 14.73 2.87
C LEU A 99 -10.25 16.00 3.42
N SER A 100 -9.30 16.59 2.69
CA SER A 100 -8.62 17.84 3.08
C SER A 100 -9.49 19.10 2.95
N SER A 101 -10.47 19.11 2.03
CA SER A 101 -11.37 20.26 1.85
C SER A 101 -12.43 20.36 2.95
N THR A 102 -12.55 19.33 3.78
CA THR A 102 -13.61 19.26 4.77
C THR A 102 -13.22 19.86 6.11
N ARG A 103 -14.11 20.70 6.65
CA ARG A 103 -14.17 21.03 8.09
C ARG A 103 -14.79 19.86 8.87
N LEU A 104 -14.38 18.62 8.60
CA LEU A 104 -14.79 17.48 9.42
C LEU A 104 -14.18 17.69 10.81
N ARG A 105 -14.96 18.30 11.71
CA ARG A 105 -14.57 18.42 13.12
C ARG A 105 -14.19 17.02 13.62
N PRO A 106 -13.21 16.90 14.53
CA PRO A 106 -12.77 15.62 15.10
C PRO A 106 -13.85 14.87 15.94
N CYS A 107 -15.13 15.16 15.76
CA CYS A 107 -16.23 14.75 16.63
C CYS A 107 -17.11 13.61 16.09
N HIS A 108 -16.87 13.09 14.89
CA HIS A 108 -17.60 11.90 14.43
C HIS A 108 -16.77 10.63 14.66
N GLN A 109 -17.00 10.01 15.82
CA GLN A 109 -16.58 8.65 16.16
C GLN A 109 -17.38 7.60 15.36
N ASP A 110 -17.55 7.80 14.06
CA ASP A 110 -18.16 6.79 13.20
C ASP A 110 -17.09 5.74 12.86
N SER A 111 -17.30 4.51 13.34
CA SER A 111 -16.42 3.38 13.08
C SER A 111 -16.25 3.10 11.58
N ASP A 112 -17.29 3.33 10.79
CA ASP A 112 -17.27 3.10 9.35
C ASP A 112 -16.40 4.14 8.64
N PHE A 113 -16.56 5.41 9.01
CA PHE A 113 -15.73 6.47 8.47
C PHE A 113 -14.27 6.33 8.88
N ASN A 114 -14.00 5.89 10.12
CA ASN A 114 -12.65 5.58 10.56
C ASN A 114 -12.04 4.46 9.72
N ALA A 115 -12.74 3.34 9.53
CA ALA A 115 -12.25 2.26 8.69
C ALA A 115 -12.03 2.69 7.22
N LEU A 116 -12.84 3.63 6.71
CA LEU A 116 -12.65 4.21 5.37
C LEU A 116 -11.38 5.07 5.30
N LYS A 117 -11.10 5.91 6.31
CA LYS A 117 -9.84 6.65 6.41
C LYS A 117 -8.63 5.72 6.49
N GLN A 118 -8.74 4.62 7.23
CA GLN A 118 -7.68 3.61 7.31
C GLN A 118 -7.42 2.97 5.94
N TRP A 119 -8.49 2.71 5.17
CA TRP A 119 -8.38 2.17 3.81
C TRP A 119 -7.68 3.14 2.86
N VAL A 120 -8.04 4.42 2.89
CA VAL A 120 -7.35 5.49 2.13
C VAL A 120 -5.87 5.55 2.52
N TYR A 121 -5.58 5.55 3.82
CA TYR A 121 -4.23 5.63 4.34
C TYR A 121 -3.36 4.45 3.90
N TYR A 122 -3.90 3.24 3.91
CA TYR A 122 -3.21 2.04 3.43
C TYR A 122 -2.73 2.20 1.97
N HIS A 123 -3.64 2.59 1.07
CA HIS A 123 -3.30 2.80 -0.33
C HIS A 123 -2.32 3.97 -0.51
N ASP A 124 -2.47 5.05 0.25
CA ASP A 124 -1.57 6.22 0.20
C ASP A 124 -0.13 5.88 0.61
N VAL A 125 0.06 5.10 1.68
CA VAL A 125 1.40 4.67 2.14
C VAL A 125 2.08 3.82 1.09
N LEU A 126 1.36 2.86 0.49
CA LEU A 126 1.91 1.96 -0.52
C LEU A 126 2.18 2.66 -1.85
N ALA A 127 1.33 3.59 -2.25
CA ALA A 127 1.58 4.46 -3.40
C ALA A 127 2.87 5.25 -3.22
N ARG A 128 3.08 5.85 -2.05
CA ARG A 128 4.30 6.61 -1.77
C ARG A 128 5.56 5.74 -1.81
N PHE A 129 5.47 4.49 -1.34
CA PHE A 129 6.56 3.52 -1.49
C PHE A 129 6.88 3.24 -2.96
N THR A 130 5.90 2.90 -3.80
CA THR A 130 6.18 2.56 -5.20
C THR A 130 6.63 3.76 -6.02
N MET A 131 6.02 4.93 -5.82
CA MET A 131 6.41 6.18 -6.48
C MET A 131 7.86 6.58 -6.18
N ARG A 132 8.39 6.15 -5.03
CA ARG A 132 9.76 6.43 -4.65
C ARG A 132 10.77 5.74 -5.58
N HIS A 133 10.43 4.53 -6.01
CA HIS A 133 11.23 3.69 -6.90
C HIS A 133 10.82 3.78 -8.37
N TRP A 134 9.78 4.57 -8.67
CA TRP A 134 9.30 4.79 -10.03
C TRP A 134 9.75 6.17 -10.51
N ASP A 135 10.68 6.22 -11.46
CA ASP A 135 11.11 7.43 -12.16
C ASP A 135 10.33 7.56 -13.48
N PRO A 136 9.32 8.43 -13.55
CA PRO A 136 8.39 8.49 -14.66
C PRO A 136 8.93 9.36 -15.79
N ALA A 137 10.20 9.24 -16.18
CA ALA A 137 10.84 10.07 -17.21
C ALA A 137 10.00 10.20 -18.51
N ALA A 138 9.02 9.30 -18.73
CA ALA A 138 8.09 9.30 -19.85
C ALA A 138 6.68 9.93 -19.63
N TYR A 139 6.22 10.31 -18.42
CA TYR A 139 4.81 10.70 -18.20
C TYR A 139 4.57 11.97 -17.38
N THR A 140 4.29 13.09 -18.06
CA THR A 140 3.92 14.40 -17.49
C THR A 140 2.76 14.33 -16.48
N PHE A 141 1.75 13.48 -16.75
CA PHE A 141 0.61 13.28 -15.86
C PHE A 141 1.03 12.73 -14.48
N CYS A 142 2.01 11.82 -14.48
CA CYS A 142 2.51 11.16 -13.29
C CYS A 142 3.37 12.10 -12.43
N VAL A 143 4.11 13.01 -13.07
CA VAL A 143 4.85 14.09 -12.39
C VAL A 143 3.91 15.03 -11.65
N MET A 144 2.80 15.46 -12.27
CA MET A 144 1.78 16.28 -11.61
C MET A 144 1.18 15.58 -10.39
N MET A 145 0.92 14.28 -10.50
CA MET A 145 0.38 13.47 -9.40
C MET A 145 1.38 13.29 -8.26
N ARG A 146 2.68 13.18 -8.56
CA ARG A 146 3.77 13.15 -7.58
C ARG A 146 3.83 14.42 -6.75
N SER A 147 3.66 15.59 -7.38
CA SER A 147 3.63 16.89 -6.68
C SER A 147 2.41 17.04 -5.77
N ASN A 148 1.27 16.42 -6.13
CA ASN A 148 0.04 16.47 -5.34
C ASN A 148 -0.03 15.41 -4.22
N MET A 149 0.91 14.46 -4.18
CA MET A 149 0.95 13.41 -3.16
C MET A 149 1.61 13.91 -1.87
N THR A 150 1.05 14.95 -1.26
CA THR A 150 1.44 15.38 0.09
C THR A 150 0.95 14.39 1.15
N GLN A 151 1.59 14.36 2.32
CA GLN A 151 1.21 13.43 3.39
C GLN A 151 -0.27 13.66 3.79
N PHE A 152 -1.11 12.64 3.58
CA PHE A 152 -2.56 12.75 3.79
C PHE A 152 -2.95 12.92 5.27
N MET A 153 -2.19 12.32 6.19
CA MET A 153 -2.46 12.40 7.62
C MET A 153 -1.31 13.03 8.38
N SER A 154 -1.58 14.19 8.97
CA SER A 154 -0.85 14.67 10.16
C SER A 154 -1.08 13.68 11.30
N SER A 155 -0.06 13.43 12.10
CA SER A 155 -0.07 12.46 13.22
C SER A 155 -1.18 12.69 14.26
N GLU A 156 -1.91 13.80 14.18
CA GLU A 156 -2.87 14.31 15.18
C GLU A 156 -4.30 13.76 15.02
N CYS A 157 -4.67 13.16 13.89
CA CYS A 157 -6.03 12.66 13.64
C CYS A 157 -6.25 11.18 14.01
N ILE A 158 -5.25 10.53 14.63
CA ILE A 158 -5.34 9.14 15.07
C ILE A 158 -5.69 9.16 16.56
N PRO A 159 -6.84 8.60 16.98
CA PRO A 159 -7.14 8.49 18.40
C PRO A 159 -6.01 7.72 19.07
N SER A 160 -5.38 8.34 20.07
CA SER A 160 -4.45 7.71 21.01
C SER A 160 -5.21 6.68 21.85
N SER A 161 -5.66 5.58 21.25
CA SER A 161 -6.09 4.41 22.01
C SER A 161 -4.83 3.64 22.41
N GLN A 162 -4.51 3.68 23.70
CA GLN A 162 -3.43 2.92 24.33
C GLN A 162 -3.70 1.40 24.39
N SER A 163 -4.60 0.85 23.56
CA SER A 163 -4.90 -0.57 23.60
C SER A 163 -4.89 -1.17 22.18
N LYS A 164 -3.94 -2.08 21.98
CA LYS A 164 -3.68 -2.96 20.84
C LYS A 164 -2.81 -2.40 19.69
N PRO A 165 -1.82 -3.17 19.21
CA PRO A 165 -1.05 -2.83 18.01
C PRO A 165 -1.98 -2.84 16.79
N SER A 166 -2.29 -1.65 16.27
CA SER A 166 -3.06 -1.51 15.05
C SER A 166 -2.15 -1.64 13.83
N ILE A 167 -2.67 -2.24 12.75
CA ILE A 167 -2.09 -2.16 11.39
C ILE A 167 -1.73 -0.72 11.01
N LEU A 168 -2.42 0.28 11.56
CA LEU A 168 -2.09 1.69 11.38
C LEU A 168 -0.72 2.09 11.92
N THR A 169 -0.32 1.57 13.08
CA THR A 169 1.00 1.85 13.66
C THR A 169 2.11 1.36 12.73
N ILE A 170 1.89 0.19 12.13
CA ILE A 170 2.80 -0.42 11.15
C ILE A 170 2.87 0.44 9.89
N LEU A 171 1.73 0.85 9.33
CA LEU A 171 1.68 1.68 8.14
C LEU A 171 2.29 3.07 8.36
N LYS A 172 2.14 3.63 9.56
CA LYS A 172 2.79 4.88 9.95
C LYS A 172 4.31 4.73 9.98
N LEU A 173 4.81 3.64 10.59
CA LEU A 173 6.24 3.36 10.60
C LEU A 173 6.79 3.09 9.19
N LEU A 174 6.06 2.36 8.35
CA LEU A 174 6.42 2.18 6.95
C LEU A 174 6.53 3.52 6.23
N SER A 175 5.54 4.42 6.41
CA SER A 175 5.57 5.77 5.85
C SER A 175 6.81 6.57 6.30
N GLU A 176 7.13 6.55 7.60
CA GLU A 176 8.29 7.25 8.15
C GLU A 176 9.61 6.66 7.62
N VAL A 177 9.72 5.33 7.53
CA VAL A 177 10.87 4.63 6.95
C VAL A 177 11.06 5.03 5.48
N CYS A 178 10.00 4.97 4.67
CA CYS A 178 10.06 5.36 3.26
C CYS A 178 10.54 6.80 3.09
N GLN A 179 10.07 7.74 3.94
CA GLN A 179 10.51 9.14 3.91
C GLN A 179 11.96 9.31 4.38
N THR A 180 12.41 8.52 5.34
CA THR A 180 13.76 8.64 5.89
C THR A 180 14.80 8.14 4.90
N VAL A 181 14.59 6.94 4.36
CA VAL A 181 15.46 6.37 3.32
C VAL A 181 15.52 7.31 2.11
N ALA A 182 14.40 7.98 1.81
CA ALA A 182 14.33 8.97 0.75
C ALA A 182 15.23 10.20 0.93
N SER A 183 15.42 10.62 2.18
CA SER A 183 16.12 11.85 2.54
C SER A 183 17.60 11.62 2.84
N ARG A 184 18.17 10.49 2.37
CA ARG A 184 19.58 10.16 2.57
C ARG A 184 20.49 11.35 2.23
N PRO A 185 21.41 11.74 3.14
CA PRO A 185 22.37 12.80 2.88
C PRO A 185 23.24 12.48 1.65
N GLN A 186 23.47 13.47 0.78
CA GLN A 186 24.50 13.37 -0.26
C GLN A 186 25.89 13.32 0.39
N ALA A 187 26.83 12.61 -0.25
CA ALA A 187 28.20 12.38 0.24
C ALA A 187 29.01 13.66 0.51
N THR A 188 28.55 14.83 0.04
CA THR A 188 29.19 16.14 0.20
C THR A 188 28.80 16.89 1.48
N LYS A 189 27.91 16.33 2.31
CA LYS A 189 27.41 16.96 3.54
C LYS A 189 28.35 16.73 4.74
N SER A 190 28.32 17.64 5.73
CA SER A 190 29.16 17.59 6.93
C SER A 190 28.94 16.31 7.75
N GLY A 191 29.98 15.85 8.47
CA GLY A 191 29.92 14.64 9.30
C GLY A 191 28.74 14.62 10.29
N GLN A 192 28.42 15.77 10.90
CA GLN A 192 27.31 15.89 11.85
C GLN A 192 25.94 15.50 11.25
N GLN A 193 25.65 15.86 10.00
CA GLN A 193 24.37 15.50 9.37
C GLN A 193 24.28 14.00 9.08
N SER A 194 25.42 13.34 8.85
CA SER A 194 25.49 11.89 8.68
C SER A 194 25.23 11.18 10.01
N ASP A 195 25.77 11.70 11.12
CA ASP A 195 25.58 11.14 12.46
C ASP A 195 24.13 11.31 12.95
N ASP A 196 23.51 12.47 12.72
CA ASP A 196 22.11 12.73 13.05
C ASP A 196 21.18 11.80 12.25
N TYR A 197 21.48 11.60 10.96
CA TYR A 197 20.74 10.67 10.10
C TYR A 197 20.84 9.23 10.60
N LYS A 198 22.06 8.77 10.94
CA LYS A 198 22.27 7.43 11.50
C LYS A 198 21.54 7.24 12.82
N SER A 199 21.60 8.22 13.73
CA SER A 199 20.89 8.20 15.02
C SER A 199 19.38 8.08 14.81
N TYR A 200 18.83 8.77 13.81
CA TYR A 200 17.42 8.66 13.48
C TYR A 200 17.03 7.30 12.90
N LEU A 201 17.90 6.68 12.08
CA LEU A 201 17.71 5.30 11.61
C LEU A 201 17.68 4.30 12.77
N GLU A 202 18.52 4.46 13.79
CA GLU A 202 18.53 3.62 14.99
C GLU A 202 17.21 3.74 15.78
N VAL A 203 16.67 4.95 15.88
CA VAL A 203 15.35 5.19 16.51
C VAL A 203 14.24 4.49 15.71
N LEU A 204 14.25 4.60 14.39
CA LEU A 204 13.25 3.93 13.55
C LEU A 204 13.37 2.41 13.64
N ASP A 205 14.59 1.86 13.58
CA ASP A 205 14.84 0.44 13.78
C ASP A 205 14.28 -0.05 15.12
N TRP A 206 14.57 0.67 16.20
CA TRP A 206 14.04 0.35 17.52
C TRP A 206 12.50 0.40 17.52
N ARG A 207 11.88 1.42 16.93
CA ARG A 207 10.41 1.53 16.88
C ARG A 207 9.76 0.39 16.10
N VAL A 208 10.34 -0.01 14.97
CA VAL A 208 9.86 -1.15 14.17
C VAL A 208 9.99 -2.46 14.96
N ARG A 209 11.13 -2.67 15.62
CA ARG A 209 11.35 -3.86 16.47
C ARG A 209 10.40 -3.94 17.66
N ASN A 210 10.00 -2.80 18.20
CA ASN A 210 9.11 -2.73 19.36
C ASN A 210 7.63 -2.60 18.99
N ILE A 211 7.24 -2.80 17.72
CA ILE A 211 5.83 -2.99 17.37
C ILE A 211 5.31 -4.22 18.14
N PRO A 212 4.28 -4.05 19.01
CA PRO A 212 3.71 -5.15 19.74
C PRO A 212 3.11 -6.16 18.76
N ILE A 213 3.35 -7.44 19.01
CA ILE A 213 2.68 -8.52 18.29
C ILE A 213 1.44 -8.88 19.12
N PRO A 214 0.22 -8.86 18.56
CA PRO A 214 -0.98 -9.23 19.31
C PRO A 214 -0.84 -10.64 19.90
N SER A 215 -1.41 -10.85 21.08
CA SER A 215 -1.50 -12.19 21.66
C SER A 215 -2.39 -13.08 20.78
N LYS A 216 -2.21 -14.40 20.84
CA LYS A 216 -3.05 -15.36 20.09
C LYS A 216 -4.52 -15.31 20.52
N ASP A 217 -4.81 -14.75 21.69
CA ASP A 217 -6.17 -14.62 22.22
C ASP A 217 -6.87 -13.36 21.69
N ASP A 218 -6.11 -12.39 21.17
CA ASP A 218 -6.64 -11.09 20.72
C ASP A 218 -6.97 -11.03 19.23
N GLU A 219 -6.28 -11.82 18.41
CA GLU A 219 -6.32 -11.73 16.95
C GLU A 219 -6.20 -13.11 16.30
N THR A 220 -6.70 -13.24 15.08
CA THR A 220 -6.55 -14.50 14.32
C THR A 220 -5.06 -14.81 14.07
N PRO A 221 -4.64 -16.10 14.06
CA PRO A 221 -3.25 -16.47 13.78
C PRO A 221 -2.74 -15.90 12.44
N ALA A 222 -3.61 -15.81 11.43
CA ALA A 222 -3.29 -15.22 10.14
C ALA A 222 -2.99 -13.71 10.26
N MET A 223 -3.78 -12.96 11.06
CA MET A 223 -3.54 -11.53 11.25
C MET A 223 -2.27 -11.26 12.06
N VAL A 224 -1.98 -12.09 13.07
CA VAL A 224 -0.71 -12.04 13.82
C VAL A 224 0.48 -12.24 12.88
N ALA A 225 0.41 -13.25 12.00
CA ALA A 225 1.44 -13.50 10.99
C ALA A 225 1.58 -12.34 9.99
N ILE A 226 0.47 -11.72 9.55
CA ILE A 226 0.52 -10.55 8.67
C ILE A 226 1.22 -9.36 9.34
N ILE A 227 0.93 -9.09 10.62
CA ILE A 227 1.59 -8.04 11.40
C ILE A 227 3.10 -8.32 11.52
N GLU A 228 3.47 -9.57 11.80
CA GLU A 228 4.86 -10.00 11.87
C GLU A 228 5.56 -9.83 10.51
N LEU A 229 4.92 -10.24 9.40
CA LEU A 229 5.46 -10.08 8.04
C LEU A 229 5.73 -8.62 7.69
N TYR A 230 4.81 -7.70 8.00
CA TYR A 230 5.06 -6.28 7.79
C TYR A 230 6.25 -5.78 8.61
N LYS A 231 6.34 -6.17 9.88
CA LYS A 231 7.45 -5.78 10.76
C LYS A 231 8.79 -6.25 10.18
N LEU A 232 8.86 -7.51 9.75
CA LEU A 232 10.06 -8.09 9.11
C LEU A 232 10.40 -7.35 7.80
N ALA A 233 9.41 -7.14 6.93
CA ALA A 233 9.60 -6.44 5.66
C ALA A 233 10.09 -5.00 5.86
N ILE A 234 9.52 -4.24 6.80
CA ILE A 234 9.96 -2.87 7.09
C ILE A 234 11.41 -2.87 7.60
N SER A 235 11.78 -3.78 8.50
CA SER A 235 13.16 -3.90 8.99
C SER A 235 14.15 -4.27 7.88
N VAL A 236 13.82 -5.25 7.05
CA VAL A 236 14.67 -5.68 5.92
C VAL A 236 14.83 -4.53 4.92
N TYR A 237 13.73 -3.88 4.54
CA TYR A 237 13.78 -2.73 3.63
C TYR A 237 14.62 -1.59 4.20
N LEU A 238 14.41 -1.20 5.47
CA LEU A 238 15.19 -0.15 6.14
C LEU A 238 16.68 -0.47 6.09
N TYR A 239 17.07 -1.70 6.43
CA TYR A 239 18.46 -2.12 6.47
C TYR A 239 19.11 -2.14 5.08
N ARG A 240 18.46 -2.78 4.09
CA ARG A 240 18.98 -2.94 2.74
C ARG A 240 19.04 -1.61 1.98
N ALA A 241 17.99 -0.80 2.09
CA ALA A 241 17.88 0.47 1.38
C ALA A 241 18.80 1.56 1.96
N THR A 242 19.34 1.35 3.16
CA THR A 242 20.35 2.22 3.77
C THR A 242 21.77 1.64 3.70
N GLU A 243 22.02 0.69 2.79
CA GLU A 243 23.34 0.09 2.57
C GLU A 243 23.99 -0.42 3.85
N ASN A 244 23.20 -1.07 4.70
CA ASN A 244 23.70 -1.71 5.90
C ASN A 244 24.37 -0.77 6.92
N LEU A 245 24.06 0.54 6.90
CA LEU A 245 24.65 1.55 7.80
C LEU A 245 24.53 1.22 9.31
N LEU A 246 23.58 0.35 9.68
CA LEU A 246 23.35 -0.08 11.05
C LEU A 246 24.14 -1.34 11.46
N ASP A 247 24.89 -1.95 10.55
CA ASP A 247 25.72 -3.16 10.75
C ASP A 247 24.99 -4.33 11.47
N GLN A 248 23.88 -4.78 10.88
CA GLN A 248 22.94 -5.73 11.47
C GLN A 248 22.73 -6.99 10.61
N SER A 249 23.72 -7.37 9.81
CA SER A 249 23.61 -8.42 8.79
C SER A 249 23.05 -9.73 9.33
N VAL A 250 23.60 -10.23 10.45
CA VAL A 250 23.16 -11.47 11.11
C VAL A 250 21.69 -11.40 11.55
N ARG A 251 21.25 -10.23 12.02
CA ARG A 251 19.88 -10.04 12.49
C ARG A 251 18.91 -9.95 11.32
N THR A 252 19.28 -9.23 10.27
CA THR A 252 18.50 -9.16 9.02
C THR A 252 18.34 -10.56 8.43
N GLN A 253 19.40 -11.38 8.41
CA GLN A 253 19.32 -12.75 7.91
C GLN A 253 18.30 -13.60 8.70
N LYS A 254 18.32 -13.52 10.03
CA LYS A 254 17.31 -14.19 10.87
C LYS A 254 15.88 -13.70 10.60
N GLN A 255 15.71 -12.41 10.32
CA GLN A 255 14.41 -11.84 9.96
C GLN A 255 13.91 -12.37 8.61
N ILE A 256 14.80 -12.52 7.63
CA ILE A 256 14.50 -13.10 6.32
C ILE A 256 14.07 -14.56 6.47
N GLU A 257 14.85 -15.38 7.20
CA GLU A 257 14.51 -16.79 7.47
C GLU A 257 13.16 -16.95 8.16
N ARG A 258 12.86 -16.07 9.12
CA ARG A 258 11.56 -16.03 9.79
C ARG A 258 10.44 -15.67 8.80
N GLY A 259 10.67 -14.74 7.88
CA GLY A 259 9.73 -14.38 6.83
C GLY A 259 9.37 -15.57 5.93
N PHE A 260 10.36 -16.31 5.44
CA PHE A 260 10.15 -17.53 4.65
C PHE A 260 9.42 -18.63 5.43
N THR A 261 9.73 -18.78 6.71
CA THR A 261 9.01 -19.71 7.60
C THR A 261 7.52 -19.35 7.65
N LEU A 262 7.18 -18.06 7.84
CA LEU A 262 5.79 -17.61 7.85
C LEU A 262 5.09 -17.82 6.51
N PHE A 263 5.76 -17.53 5.39
CA PHE A 263 5.20 -17.74 4.05
C PHE A 263 4.89 -19.21 3.74
N SER A 264 5.72 -20.13 4.23
CA SER A 264 5.48 -21.58 4.08
C SER A 264 4.28 -22.10 4.89
N GLN A 265 3.89 -21.39 5.96
CA GLN A 265 2.84 -21.81 6.90
C GLN A 265 1.49 -21.14 6.63
N LEU A 266 1.48 -19.96 6.01
CA LEU A 266 0.26 -19.22 5.70
C LEU A 266 -0.45 -19.85 4.52
N ASP A 267 -1.78 -20.02 4.56
CA ASP A 267 -2.57 -20.49 3.42
C ASP A 267 -2.60 -19.48 2.25
N SER A 268 -2.54 -18.19 2.57
CA SER A 268 -2.54 -17.08 1.60
C SER A 268 -2.04 -15.80 2.25
N CYS A 269 -1.52 -14.87 1.46
CA CYS A 269 -1.17 -13.53 1.94
C CYS A 269 -1.53 -12.49 0.89
N GLU A 270 -2.62 -11.74 1.11
CA GLU A 270 -3.05 -10.67 0.19
C GLU A 270 -2.19 -9.39 0.30
N ARG A 271 -1.23 -9.34 1.25
CA ARG A 271 -0.40 -8.16 1.49
C ARG A 271 0.80 -8.21 0.56
N GLN A 272 0.68 -7.51 -0.58
CA GLN A 272 1.71 -7.52 -1.63
C GLN A 272 3.04 -6.89 -1.20
N PHE A 273 3.04 -5.83 -0.37
CA PHE A 273 4.27 -5.19 0.08
C PHE A 273 5.23 -6.13 0.84
N PRO A 274 4.81 -6.86 1.91
CA PRO A 274 5.70 -7.82 2.56
C PRO A 274 6.19 -8.93 1.63
N VAL A 275 5.32 -9.42 0.73
CA VAL A 275 5.69 -10.45 -0.27
C VAL A 275 6.77 -9.94 -1.22
N LEU A 276 6.64 -8.71 -1.72
CA LEU A 276 7.65 -8.09 -2.56
C LEU A 276 8.99 -7.97 -1.81
N ILE A 277 9.00 -7.29 -0.66
CA ILE A 277 10.26 -6.98 0.04
C ILE A 277 10.99 -8.24 0.50
N LEU A 278 10.29 -9.19 1.11
CA LEU A 278 10.91 -10.43 1.57
C LEU A 278 11.22 -11.37 0.39
N GLY A 279 10.41 -11.34 -0.67
CA GLY A 279 10.67 -12.08 -1.90
C GLY A 279 11.93 -11.62 -2.63
N CYS A 280 12.29 -10.33 -2.57
CA CYS A 280 13.57 -9.81 -3.07
C CYS A 280 14.80 -10.51 -2.43
N GLU A 281 14.63 -11.12 -1.26
CA GLU A 281 15.69 -11.79 -0.52
C GLU A 281 15.78 -13.29 -0.82
N ALA A 282 15.00 -13.81 -1.77
CA ALA A 282 15.08 -15.21 -2.21
C ALA A 282 16.37 -15.46 -3.02
N ARG A 283 17.34 -16.13 -2.41
CA ARG A 283 18.66 -16.46 -2.99
C ARG A 283 18.78 -17.88 -3.52
N THR A 284 17.82 -18.74 -3.22
CA THR A 284 17.79 -20.13 -3.68
C THR A 284 16.49 -20.44 -4.41
N ASP A 285 16.50 -21.46 -5.26
CA ASP A 285 15.29 -21.92 -5.95
C ASP A 285 14.20 -22.37 -4.97
N ASP A 286 14.57 -22.98 -3.84
CA ASP A 286 13.62 -23.34 -2.78
C ASP A 286 12.91 -22.10 -2.20
N GLN A 287 13.66 -21.02 -1.94
CA GLN A 287 13.08 -19.76 -1.45
C GLN A 287 12.17 -19.12 -2.50
N ARG A 288 12.59 -19.12 -3.78
CA ARG A 288 11.78 -18.61 -4.89
C ARG A 288 10.49 -19.42 -5.03
N ALA A 289 10.58 -20.75 -4.91
CA ALA A 289 9.43 -21.65 -4.95
C ALA A 289 8.43 -21.35 -3.82
N ILE A 290 8.88 -21.07 -2.59
CA ILE A 290 7.99 -20.67 -1.47
C ILE A 290 7.18 -19.42 -1.82
N ILE A 291 7.81 -18.42 -2.44
CA ILE A 291 7.14 -17.17 -2.81
C ILE A 291 6.12 -17.41 -3.94
N LEU A 292 6.53 -18.12 -4.99
CA LEU A 292 5.64 -18.42 -6.12
C LEU A 292 4.44 -19.29 -5.71
N ASP A 293 4.66 -20.27 -4.82
CA ASP A 293 3.60 -21.09 -4.23
C ASP A 293 2.62 -20.25 -3.40
N LEU A 294 3.13 -19.34 -2.54
CA LEU A 294 2.27 -18.44 -1.76
C LEU A 294 1.42 -17.53 -2.66
N ILE A 295 2.02 -17.00 -3.74
CA ILE A 295 1.31 -16.20 -4.74
C ILE A 295 0.19 -17.02 -5.38
N ALA A 296 0.51 -18.22 -5.87
CA ALA A 296 -0.46 -19.10 -6.51
C ALA A 296 -1.64 -19.47 -5.57
N ARG A 297 -1.35 -19.82 -4.32
CA ARG A 297 -2.38 -20.11 -3.30
C ARG A 297 -3.23 -18.89 -2.96
N THR A 298 -2.64 -17.70 -3.00
CA THR A 298 -3.38 -16.44 -2.78
C THR A 298 -4.30 -16.12 -3.96
N GLU A 299 -3.82 -16.25 -5.19
CA GLU A 299 -4.62 -15.97 -6.39
C GLU A 299 -5.76 -16.97 -6.64
N CYS A 300 -5.67 -18.18 -6.09
CA CYS A 300 -6.76 -19.15 -6.11
C CYS A 300 -8.03 -18.68 -5.34
N LYS A 301 -7.92 -17.64 -4.50
CA LYS A 301 -9.07 -17.08 -3.78
C LYS A 301 -9.85 -16.10 -4.67
N MET A 302 -11.16 -16.34 -4.82
CA MET A 302 -12.05 -15.52 -5.67
C MET A 302 -12.05 -14.01 -5.34
N SER A 303 -11.72 -13.64 -4.10
CA SER A 303 -11.67 -12.25 -3.65
C SER A 303 -10.32 -11.57 -3.83
N SER A 304 -9.26 -12.32 -4.11
CA SER A 304 -7.90 -11.78 -4.07
C SER A 304 -7.59 -10.99 -5.34
N ARG A 305 -6.76 -9.97 -5.16
CA ARG A 305 -6.23 -9.15 -6.26
C ARG A 305 -5.15 -9.92 -6.99
N SER A 306 -4.97 -9.60 -8.27
CA SER A 306 -3.88 -10.16 -9.06
C SER A 306 -2.51 -9.76 -8.50
N PHE A 307 -1.63 -10.74 -8.34
CA PHE A 307 -0.22 -10.61 -7.95
C PHE A 307 0.71 -10.48 -9.16
N ASN A 308 0.16 -10.35 -10.37
CA ASN A 308 0.93 -10.29 -11.62
C ASN A 308 2.10 -9.28 -11.55
N HIS A 309 1.86 -8.04 -11.09
CA HIS A 309 2.93 -7.04 -10.96
C HIS A 309 4.03 -7.48 -9.98
N VAL A 310 3.66 -8.02 -8.82
CA VAL A 310 4.64 -8.51 -7.83
C VAL A 310 5.46 -9.66 -8.41
N SER A 311 4.80 -10.58 -9.10
CA SER A 311 5.44 -11.74 -9.72
C SER A 311 6.45 -11.33 -10.80
N LEU A 312 6.06 -10.41 -11.69
CA LEU A 312 6.93 -9.89 -12.75
C LEU A 312 8.12 -9.11 -12.18
N VAL A 313 7.87 -8.25 -11.19
CA VAL A 313 8.94 -7.47 -10.53
C VAL A 313 9.91 -8.41 -9.81
N LEU A 314 9.43 -9.40 -9.06
CA LEU A 314 10.29 -10.38 -8.38
C LEU A 314 11.13 -11.19 -9.37
N ALA A 315 10.51 -11.71 -10.43
CA ALA A 315 11.24 -12.46 -11.46
C ALA A 315 12.34 -11.61 -12.11
N ALA A 316 12.07 -10.33 -12.41
CA ALA A 316 13.06 -9.42 -12.95
C ALA A 316 14.18 -9.11 -11.95
N LEU A 317 13.86 -8.92 -10.66
CA LEU A 317 14.87 -8.71 -9.61
C LEU A 317 15.76 -9.93 -9.40
N TRP A 318 15.19 -11.14 -9.40
CA TRP A 318 15.95 -12.38 -9.31
C TRP A 318 16.87 -12.57 -10.51
N ALA A 319 16.39 -12.28 -11.73
CA ALA A 319 17.22 -12.34 -12.93
C ALA A 319 18.38 -11.34 -12.88
N GLN A 320 18.18 -10.12 -12.36
CA GLN A 320 19.27 -9.16 -12.15
C GLN A 320 20.30 -9.68 -11.15
N ASP A 321 19.86 -10.28 -10.04
CA ASP A 321 20.75 -10.85 -9.04
C ASP A 321 21.54 -12.06 -9.59
N ASP A 322 20.94 -12.88 -10.45
CA ASP A 322 21.60 -14.05 -11.06
C ASP A 322 22.64 -13.64 -12.13
N LEU A 323 22.44 -12.49 -12.79
CA LEU A 323 23.33 -11.96 -13.83
C LEU A 323 24.43 -11.05 -13.28
N ALA A 324 24.29 -10.55 -12.05
CA ALA A 324 25.20 -9.57 -11.48
C ALA A 324 26.55 -10.20 -11.10
N ASP A 325 27.65 -9.52 -11.43
CA ASP A 325 28.99 -9.86 -10.96
C ASP A 325 29.27 -9.15 -9.62
N GLY A 326 28.50 -9.52 -8.58
CA GLY A 326 28.60 -8.97 -7.23
C GLY A 326 27.27 -8.46 -6.64
N GLU A 327 27.31 -7.92 -5.41
CA GLU A 327 26.12 -7.36 -4.76
C GLU A 327 25.70 -6.03 -5.41
N LEU A 328 24.50 -6.02 -5.98
CA LEU A 328 23.87 -4.80 -6.49
C LEU A 328 23.35 -3.92 -5.35
N ASN A 329 23.45 -2.60 -5.53
CA ASN A 329 22.81 -1.65 -4.63
C ASN A 329 21.29 -1.91 -4.60
N TYR A 330 20.75 -2.16 -3.40
CA TYR A 330 19.36 -2.55 -3.24
C TYR A 330 18.38 -1.45 -3.70
N TRP A 331 18.70 -0.18 -3.42
CA TRP A 331 17.87 0.95 -3.82
C TRP A 331 17.84 1.10 -5.33
N ASP A 332 19.00 1.07 -5.98
CA ASP A 332 19.11 1.25 -7.42
C ASP A 332 18.48 0.09 -8.17
N LYS A 333 18.66 -1.14 -7.69
CA LYS A 333 18.04 -2.33 -8.27
C LYS A 333 16.51 -2.26 -8.22
N LEU A 334 15.92 -1.95 -7.06
CA LEU A 334 14.47 -1.76 -6.94
C LEU A 334 13.98 -0.62 -7.84
N THR A 335 14.71 0.51 -7.85
CA THR A 335 14.34 1.68 -8.63
C THR A 335 14.38 1.39 -10.13
N SER A 336 15.41 0.69 -10.60
CA SER A 336 15.57 0.32 -12.01
C SER A 336 14.43 -0.58 -12.49
N ILE A 337 14.12 -1.66 -11.75
CA ILE A 337 13.06 -2.59 -12.14
C ILE A 337 11.67 -1.94 -12.04
N ILE A 338 11.38 -1.23 -10.94
CA ILE A 338 10.06 -0.58 -10.79
C ILE A 338 9.89 0.51 -11.84
N SER A 339 10.93 1.31 -12.16
CA SER A 339 10.89 2.32 -13.23
C SER A 339 10.72 1.73 -14.63
N SER A 340 11.05 0.45 -14.82
CA SER A 340 10.79 -0.27 -16.08
C SER A 340 9.32 -0.66 -16.24
N CYS A 341 8.50 -0.55 -15.20
CA CYS A 341 7.06 -0.78 -15.30
C CYS A 341 6.39 0.42 -15.99
N GLU A 342 5.69 0.16 -17.11
CA GLU A 342 4.89 1.17 -17.81
C GLU A 342 3.80 1.77 -16.91
N ILE A 343 3.25 0.93 -16.02
CA ILE A 343 2.22 1.30 -15.06
C ILE A 343 2.76 1.11 -13.66
N LEU A 344 2.48 2.10 -12.80
CA LEU A 344 2.95 2.07 -11.42
C LEU A 344 2.29 0.90 -10.66
N PRO A 345 3.08 -0.03 -10.07
CA PRO A 345 2.55 -1.08 -9.22
C PRO A 345 1.84 -0.49 -7.99
N SER A 346 0.69 -1.05 -7.63
CA SER A 346 -0.11 -0.55 -6.52
C SER A 346 0.30 -1.17 -5.16
N LEU A 347 0.77 -2.42 -5.17
CA LEU A 347 1.22 -3.21 -3.99
C LEU A 347 0.22 -3.31 -2.84
N VAL A 348 -1.07 -3.16 -3.13
CA VAL A 348 -2.20 -3.08 -2.18
C VAL A 348 -3.04 -4.34 -2.13
#